data_AF-A0A8H4S6F5-F1
#
_entry.id   AF-A0A8H4S6F5-F1
#
_cell.length_a   1.000
_cell.length_b   1.000
_cell.length_c   1.000
_cell.angle_alpha   90.00
_cell.angle_beta   90.00
_cell.angle_gamma   90.00
#
_symmetry.space_group_name_H-M   'P 1'
#
loop_
_entity.id
_entity.type
_entity.pdbx_description
1 polymer ?
#
loop_
_entity_poly.entity_id
_entity_poly.type
_entity_poly.pdbx_seq_one_letter_code
_entity_poly.pdbx_strand_id
1 'polypeptide(L)'
;MTQTSDSSKAETMSNFANDVQHAECGDVTSPSAFERTRSTGSIMISPELFEKLYLNPKTPVAGNLRSIIGNPTPIAITGFVMALTPLCFSLMGWRGAGNNGAAHIGAYIFFGGILLLVGGLLECIIGNTFSSVVFMSFACFYLTLAATIQPLYNAYAPYSPSPSDPTAGLQSEGFNASFVVIGVGLIIADYWYLAVKETALAEKCQIGGGAVLFAACLGGWYLLFSLLLEAVDFPLRLPVGDLSSHVPGLSQLKKRSD
;
A
#
# COMPACT_ATOMS: atom_id res chain seq x y z
N MET A 1 31.04 85.65 -1.59
CA MET A 1 30.02 84.77 -0.97
C MET A 1 29.66 83.71 -1.99
N THR A 2 29.86 82.44 -1.61
CA THR A 2 29.24 81.22 -2.15
C THR A 2 29.52 80.81 -3.60
N GLN A 3 30.69 80.19 -3.78
CA GLN A 3 30.89 79.00 -4.64
C GLN A 3 30.43 77.75 -3.86
N THR A 4 29.48 76.99 -4.40
CA THR A 4 29.26 75.56 -4.05
C THR A 4 28.46 74.90 -5.18
N SER A 5 29.15 74.42 -6.23
CA SER A 5 28.63 73.35 -7.10
C SER A 5 29.68 72.61 -7.96
N ASP A 6 30.98 72.98 -7.95
CA ASP A 6 31.99 72.40 -8.86
C ASP A 6 33.00 71.41 -8.24
N SER A 7 32.98 71.15 -6.92
CA SER A 7 34.00 70.29 -6.28
C SER A 7 33.74 68.77 -6.40
N SER A 8 32.53 68.32 -6.78
CA SER A 8 32.20 66.89 -6.85
C SER A 8 32.61 66.20 -8.15
N LYS A 9 32.79 66.94 -9.26
CA LYS A 9 33.16 66.35 -10.56
C LYS A 9 34.67 66.10 -10.73
N ALA A 10 35.51 66.81 -9.98
CA ALA A 10 36.97 66.66 -10.07
C ALA A 10 37.50 65.40 -9.35
N GLU A 11 36.86 64.98 -8.24
CA GLU A 11 37.24 63.75 -7.52
C GLU A 11 36.84 62.47 -8.29
N THR A 12 35.77 62.50 -9.08
CA THR A 12 35.30 61.31 -9.84
C THR A 12 36.18 60.99 -11.07
N MET A 13 36.75 61.99 -11.74
CA MET A 13 37.64 61.76 -12.90
C MET A 13 39.06 61.34 -12.52
N SER A 14 39.54 61.74 -11.33
CA SER A 14 40.86 61.32 -10.81
C SER A 14 40.91 59.83 -10.46
N ASN A 15 39.82 59.25 -9.96
CA ASN A 15 39.76 57.82 -9.66
C ASN A 15 39.64 56.95 -10.93
N PHE A 16 39.00 57.46 -11.99
CA PHE A 16 38.87 56.72 -13.25
C PHE A 16 40.18 56.66 -14.06
N ALA A 17 41.07 57.65 -13.92
CA ALA A 17 42.39 57.64 -14.56
C ALA A 17 43.40 56.71 -13.85
N ASN A 18 43.32 56.59 -12.52
CA ASN A 18 44.21 55.71 -11.75
C ASN A 18 43.91 54.21 -11.93
N ASP A 19 42.65 53.83 -12.13
CA ASP A 19 42.26 52.42 -12.36
C ASP A 19 42.61 51.92 -13.77
N VAL A 20 42.66 52.79 -14.77
CA VAL A 20 43.12 52.42 -16.13
C VAL A 20 44.65 52.30 -16.18
N GLN A 21 45.37 53.06 -15.36
CA GLN A 21 46.84 53.07 -15.36
C GLN A 21 47.49 51.93 -14.57
N HIS A 22 46.71 51.19 -13.75
CA HIS A 22 47.15 49.95 -13.11
C HIS A 22 47.00 48.68 -13.97
N ALA A 23 46.46 48.79 -15.19
CA ALA A 23 46.28 47.66 -16.10
C ALA A 23 47.36 47.54 -17.19
N GLU A 24 48.31 48.48 -17.31
CA GLU A 24 49.18 48.56 -18.50
C GLU A 24 50.70 48.49 -18.23
N CYS A 25 51.16 48.02 -17.06
CA CYS A 25 52.59 47.77 -16.84
C CYS A 25 52.83 46.57 -15.93
N GLY A 26 53.14 45.41 -16.52
CA GLY A 26 53.39 44.19 -15.76
C GLY A 26 53.67 42.96 -16.63
N ASP A 27 54.79 43.01 -17.34
CA ASP A 27 55.66 41.92 -17.79
C ASP A 27 55.13 40.75 -18.65
N VAL A 28 55.83 40.56 -19.76
CA VAL A 28 55.60 39.57 -20.82
C VAL A 28 56.42 38.33 -20.49
N THR A 29 55.80 37.26 -20.00
CA THR A 29 56.26 35.87 -20.24
C THR A 29 55.25 34.85 -19.71
N SER A 30 54.67 34.06 -20.63
CA SER A 30 54.19 32.66 -20.47
C SER A 30 52.76 32.45 -21.02
N PRO A 31 52.54 31.40 -21.85
CA PRO A 31 51.42 31.31 -22.79
C PRO A 31 50.17 30.64 -22.19
N SER A 32 48.97 31.06 -22.64
CA SER A 32 47.72 30.24 -22.83
C SER A 32 46.41 31.04 -22.67
N ALA A 33 46.28 32.19 -23.35
CA ALA A 33 44.99 32.89 -23.49
C ALA A 33 44.08 32.32 -24.60
N PHE A 34 44.42 31.15 -25.17
CA PHE A 34 43.65 30.44 -26.19
C PHE A 34 42.86 29.23 -25.64
N GLU A 35 42.88 29.03 -24.31
CA GLU A 35 42.27 27.86 -23.65
C GLU A 35 41.11 28.21 -22.70
N ARG A 36 40.52 29.41 -22.83
CA ARG A 36 39.23 29.76 -22.20
C ARG A 36 38.09 29.71 -23.21
N THR A 37 37.93 28.51 -23.75
CA THR A 37 36.73 27.81 -24.21
C THR A 37 35.41 28.58 -24.24
N ARG A 38 35.02 28.95 -25.46
CA ARG A 38 33.73 28.67 -26.14
C ARG A 38 32.42 28.98 -25.39
N SER A 39 31.74 30.00 -25.91
CA SER A 39 30.30 30.06 -26.22
C SER A 39 29.29 29.64 -25.15
N THR A 40 28.51 30.62 -24.69
CA THR A 40 27.05 30.48 -24.46
C THR A 40 26.38 30.03 -25.76
N GLY A 41 26.60 28.78 -26.16
CA GLY A 41 26.10 28.17 -27.39
C GLY A 41 24.88 27.32 -27.07
N SER A 42 23.77 27.62 -27.75
CA SER A 42 22.56 26.80 -27.93
C SER A 42 22.56 25.45 -27.21
N ILE A 43 21.66 25.29 -26.25
CA ILE A 43 21.32 23.96 -25.74
C ILE A 43 20.72 23.19 -26.93
N MET A 44 21.48 22.25 -27.49
CA MET A 44 20.97 21.31 -28.48
C MET A 44 19.99 20.38 -27.77
N ILE A 45 18.71 20.72 -27.79
CA ILE A 45 17.63 19.82 -27.40
C ILE A 45 17.58 18.72 -28.47
N SER A 46 17.77 17.46 -28.04
CA SER A 46 17.55 16.30 -28.91
C SER A 46 16.12 16.32 -29.47
N PRO A 47 15.87 15.91 -30.73
CA PRO A 47 14.52 15.80 -31.28
C PRO A 47 13.55 15.04 -30.36
N GLU A 48 14.02 13.99 -29.68
CA GLU A 48 13.21 13.24 -28.70
C GLU A 48 12.85 14.05 -27.44
N LEU A 49 13.74 14.95 -27.02
CA LEU A 49 13.51 15.83 -25.89
C LEU A 49 12.57 16.98 -26.29
N PHE A 50 12.69 17.49 -27.52
CA PHE A 50 11.78 18.48 -28.08
C PHE A 50 10.36 17.90 -28.24
N GLU A 51 10.26 16.69 -28.79
CA GLU A 51 9.02 15.93 -28.91
C GLU A 51 8.40 15.65 -27.54
N LYS A 52 9.18 15.22 -26.54
CA LYS A 52 8.66 15.08 -25.16
C LYS A 52 8.27 16.41 -24.52
N LEU A 53 8.92 17.53 -24.86
CA LEU A 53 8.59 18.83 -24.26
C LEU A 53 7.34 19.46 -24.88
N TYR A 54 7.08 19.21 -26.17
CA TYR A 54 5.97 19.81 -26.93
C TYR A 54 4.77 18.87 -27.16
N LEU A 55 4.97 17.55 -27.27
CA LEU A 55 3.92 16.57 -27.60
C LEU A 55 3.39 15.82 -26.38
N ASN A 56 4.17 15.72 -25.30
CA ASN A 56 3.75 15.14 -24.03
C ASN A 56 4.43 15.87 -22.87
N PRO A 57 4.03 17.13 -22.57
CA PRO A 57 4.51 17.79 -21.37
C PRO A 57 4.33 16.80 -20.22
N LYS A 58 5.44 16.42 -19.57
CA LYS A 58 5.35 15.74 -18.28
C LYS A 58 4.70 16.77 -17.38
N THR A 59 3.37 16.78 -17.33
CA THR A 59 2.65 17.39 -16.23
C THR A 59 3.33 16.81 -15.00
N PRO A 60 4.00 17.62 -14.16
CA PRO A 60 4.39 17.13 -12.86
C PRO A 60 3.05 16.81 -12.19
N VAL A 61 2.64 15.55 -12.26
CA VAL A 61 1.46 15.10 -11.56
C VAL A 61 1.86 15.28 -10.11
N ALA A 62 1.39 16.37 -9.51
CA ALA A 62 1.61 16.67 -8.12
C ALA A 62 1.00 15.51 -7.34
N GLY A 63 1.83 14.59 -6.87
CA GLY A 63 1.33 13.36 -6.34
C GLY A 63 2.39 12.36 -5.95
N ASN A 64 3.51 12.82 -5.36
CA ASN A 64 4.33 11.95 -4.51
C ASN A 64 3.56 11.62 -3.21
N LEU A 65 2.30 11.21 -3.31
CA LEU A 65 1.43 10.86 -2.17
C LEU A 65 2.13 9.80 -1.32
N ARG A 66 2.75 8.80 -1.95
CA ARG A 66 3.56 7.77 -1.26
C ARG A 66 4.72 8.34 -0.45
N SER A 67 5.31 9.48 -0.82
CA SER A 67 6.37 10.12 -0.03
C SER A 67 5.83 10.97 1.14
N ILE A 68 4.53 11.24 1.17
CA ILE A 68 3.86 12.03 2.22
C ILE A 68 3.18 11.11 3.23
N ILE A 69 2.48 10.06 2.78
CA ILE A 69 1.68 9.16 3.63
C ILE A 69 2.34 7.78 3.88
N GLY A 70 3.48 7.51 3.25
CA GLY A 70 4.18 6.24 3.37
C GLY A 70 3.51 5.08 2.63
N ASN A 71 3.94 3.85 2.95
CA ASN A 71 3.35 2.63 2.42
C ASN A 71 2.28 2.08 3.39
N PRO A 72 0.99 2.06 3.02
CA PRO A 72 -0.09 1.56 3.88
C PRO A 72 -0.27 0.03 3.80
N THR A 73 0.45 -0.66 2.91
CA THR A 73 0.34 -2.13 2.78
C THR A 73 0.63 -2.86 4.11
N PRO A 74 1.68 -2.53 4.89
CA PRO A 74 2.01 -3.26 6.11
C PRO A 74 0.93 -3.12 7.19
N ILE A 75 0.33 -1.93 7.31
CA ILE A 75 -0.75 -1.71 8.28
C ILE A 75 -2.02 -2.47 7.87
N ALA A 76 -2.33 -2.53 6.57
CA ALA A 76 -3.42 -3.35 6.06
C ALA A 76 -3.18 -4.85 6.34
N ILE A 77 -2.01 -5.37 5.97
CA ILE A 77 -1.66 -6.78 6.21
C ILE A 77 -1.71 -7.12 7.71
N THR A 78 -1.29 -6.19 8.59
CA THR A 78 -1.40 -6.36 10.04
C THR A 78 -2.86 -6.58 10.47
N GLY A 79 -3.80 -5.76 9.99
CA GLY A 79 -5.22 -5.93 10.27
C GLY A 79 -5.75 -7.30 9.82
N PHE A 80 -5.35 -7.74 8.62
CA PHE A 80 -5.73 -9.04 8.08
C PHE A 80 -5.18 -10.21 8.91
N VAL A 81 -3.88 -10.26 9.18
CA VAL A 81 -3.26 -11.41 9.86
C VAL A 81 -3.66 -11.52 11.33
N MET A 82 -3.88 -10.38 12.01
CA MET A 82 -4.32 -10.36 13.41
C MET A 82 -5.76 -10.84 13.58
N ALA A 83 -6.63 -10.65 12.59
CA ALA A 83 -7.99 -11.18 12.58
C ALA A 83 -8.06 -12.63 12.08
N LEU A 84 -7.28 -12.98 11.04
CA LEU A 84 -7.32 -14.31 10.43
C LEU A 84 -6.71 -15.40 11.30
N THR A 85 -5.57 -15.13 11.94
CA THR A 85 -4.86 -16.11 12.77
C THR A 85 -5.77 -16.76 13.84
N PRO A 86 -6.47 -15.99 14.70
CA PRO A 86 -7.36 -16.57 15.69
C PRO A 86 -8.62 -17.23 15.09
N LEU A 87 -9.10 -16.77 13.94
CA LEU A 87 -10.18 -17.43 13.20
C LEU A 87 -9.75 -18.83 12.75
N CYS A 88 -8.54 -18.98 12.19
CA CYS A 88 -8.01 -20.29 11.79
C CYS A 88 -7.92 -21.26 12.97
N PHE A 89 -7.47 -20.79 14.14
CA PHE A 89 -7.42 -21.62 15.34
C PHE A 89 -8.81 -22.05 15.82
N SER A 90 -9.80 -21.16 15.71
CA SER A 90 -11.20 -21.46 16.04
C SER A 90 -11.82 -22.47 15.06
N LEU A 91 -11.52 -22.36 13.76
CA LEU A 91 -12.01 -23.28 12.73
C LEU A 91 -11.38 -24.68 12.85
N MET A 92 -10.11 -24.76 13.22
CA MET A 92 -9.41 -26.04 13.43
C MET A 92 -9.72 -26.70 14.78
N GLY A 93 -10.49 -26.07 15.67
CA GLY A 93 -10.75 -26.62 17.00
C GLY A 93 -9.55 -26.58 17.95
N TRP A 94 -8.55 -25.74 17.68
CA TRP A 94 -7.25 -25.79 18.36
C TRP A 94 -7.41 -25.61 19.88
N ARG A 95 -7.07 -26.65 20.66
CA ARG A 95 -7.20 -26.67 22.14
C ARG A 95 -8.62 -26.34 22.65
N GLY A 96 -9.66 -26.69 21.89
CA GLY A 96 -11.05 -26.39 22.26
C GLY A 96 -11.51 -24.98 21.87
N ALA A 97 -10.76 -24.26 21.04
CA ALA A 97 -11.26 -23.06 20.37
C ALA A 97 -12.44 -23.43 19.45
N GLY A 98 -13.48 -22.60 19.37
CA GLY A 98 -14.70 -22.94 18.64
C GLY A 98 -15.73 -21.81 18.61
N ASN A 99 -17.02 -22.15 18.51
CA ASN A 99 -18.14 -21.19 18.46
C ASN A 99 -17.99 -20.12 17.35
N ASN A 100 -17.57 -20.53 16.16
CA ASN A 100 -17.39 -19.66 14.99
C ASN A 100 -16.51 -18.42 15.24
N GLY A 101 -15.61 -18.48 16.24
CA GLY A 101 -14.72 -17.38 16.58
C GLY A 101 -15.37 -16.24 17.39
N ALA A 102 -16.47 -16.49 18.11
CA ALA A 102 -17.16 -15.47 18.92
C ALA A 102 -16.25 -14.76 19.95
N ALA A 103 -15.22 -15.43 20.47
CA ALA A 103 -14.24 -14.82 21.38
C ALA A 103 -13.42 -13.68 20.71
N HIS A 104 -13.39 -13.64 19.38
CA HIS A 104 -12.56 -12.74 18.59
C HIS A 104 -13.36 -11.64 17.86
N ILE A 105 -14.61 -11.39 18.25
CA ILE A 105 -15.45 -10.30 17.71
C ILE A 105 -14.70 -8.97 17.69
N GLY A 106 -13.99 -8.63 18.77
CA GLY A 106 -13.19 -7.40 18.85
C GLY A 106 -12.09 -7.35 17.79
N ALA A 107 -11.41 -8.47 17.53
CA ALA A 107 -10.38 -8.54 16.51
C ALA A 107 -10.98 -8.38 15.09
N TYR A 108 -12.15 -8.95 14.83
CA TYR A 108 -12.85 -8.77 13.55
C TYR A 108 -13.28 -7.32 13.31
N ILE A 109 -13.74 -6.61 14.34
CA ILE A 109 -14.16 -5.21 14.19
C ILE A 109 -12.95 -4.29 14.02
N PHE A 110 -11.98 -4.36 14.92
CA PHE A 110 -10.91 -3.36 14.97
C PHE A 110 -9.76 -3.67 14.00
N PHE A 111 -9.27 -4.91 13.95
CA PHE A 111 -8.16 -5.28 13.08
C PHE A 111 -8.66 -5.69 11.70
N GLY A 112 -9.53 -6.70 11.66
CA GLY A 112 -10.05 -7.24 10.40
C GLY A 112 -10.94 -6.25 9.66
N GLY A 113 -11.62 -5.37 10.38
CA GLY A 113 -12.57 -4.39 9.83
C GLY A 113 -11.94 -3.01 9.67
N ILE A 114 -11.93 -2.21 10.73
CA ILE A 114 -11.56 -0.78 10.69
C ILE A 114 -10.13 -0.59 10.17
N LEU A 115 -9.15 -1.28 10.76
CA LEU A 115 -7.75 -1.11 10.38
C LEU A 115 -7.49 -1.53 8.92
N LEU A 116 -8.09 -2.64 8.49
CA LEU A 116 -7.98 -3.14 7.13
C LEU A 116 -8.72 -2.25 6.12
N LEU A 117 -9.87 -1.68 6.49
CA LEU A 117 -10.64 -0.75 5.66
C LEU A 117 -9.91 0.58 5.47
N VAL A 118 -9.32 1.11 6.53
CA VAL A 118 -8.44 2.30 6.46
C VAL A 118 -7.22 2.01 5.60
N GLY A 119 -6.55 0.86 5.80
CA GLY A 119 -5.41 0.45 4.98
C GLY A 119 -5.76 0.35 3.48
N GLY A 120 -6.89 -0.28 3.15
CA GLY A 120 -7.39 -0.37 1.77
C GLY A 120 -7.79 0.98 1.16
N LEU A 121 -8.33 1.90 1.97
CA LEU A 121 -8.63 3.26 1.52
C LEU A 121 -7.34 4.06 1.24
N LEU A 122 -6.32 3.91 2.08
CA LEU A 122 -5.02 4.54 1.85
C LEU A 122 -4.32 3.99 0.60
N GLU A 123 -4.42 2.69 0.32
CA GLU A 123 -3.97 2.11 -0.97
C GLU A 123 -4.71 2.72 -2.17
N CYS A 124 -6.01 2.99 -2.03
CA CYS A 124 -6.81 3.65 -3.07
C CYS A 124 -6.25 5.06 -3.37
N ILE A 125 -5.95 5.82 -2.32
CA ILE A 125 -5.44 7.20 -2.41
C ILE A 125 -4.06 7.24 -3.08
N ILE A 126 -3.20 6.24 -2.86
CA ILE A 126 -1.88 6.13 -3.51
C ILE A 126 -1.99 5.65 -4.97
N GLY A 127 -3.16 5.17 -5.38
CA GLY A 127 -3.43 4.65 -6.73
C GLY A 127 -3.19 3.16 -6.89
N ASN A 128 -2.98 2.41 -5.81
CA ASN A 128 -2.87 0.96 -5.85
C ASN A 128 -4.26 0.29 -5.76
N THR A 129 -4.91 0.22 -6.91
CA THR A 129 -6.30 -0.27 -7.02
C THR A 129 -6.43 -1.74 -6.64
N PHE A 130 -5.46 -2.58 -7.01
CA PHE A 130 -5.51 -4.02 -6.71
C PHE A 130 -5.52 -4.29 -5.21
N SER A 131 -4.52 -3.77 -4.48
CA SER A 131 -4.45 -3.95 -3.02
C SER A 131 -5.62 -3.31 -2.31
N SER A 132 -6.08 -2.13 -2.77
CA SER A 132 -7.26 -1.47 -2.23
C SER A 132 -8.51 -2.36 -2.27
N VAL A 133 -8.85 -2.92 -3.44
CA VAL A 133 -10.03 -3.78 -3.60
C VAL A 133 -9.91 -5.04 -2.74
N VAL A 134 -8.73 -5.67 -2.70
CA VAL A 134 -8.50 -6.86 -1.88
C VAL A 134 -8.67 -6.54 -0.40
N PHE A 135 -8.02 -5.50 0.12
CA PHE A 135 -8.10 -5.18 1.55
C PHE A 135 -9.50 -4.70 1.95
N MET A 136 -10.15 -3.85 1.15
CA MET A 136 -11.50 -3.39 1.47
C MET A 136 -12.55 -4.52 1.43
N SER A 137 -12.44 -5.46 0.47
CA SER A 137 -13.36 -6.61 0.41
C SER A 137 -13.21 -7.53 1.62
N PHE A 138 -11.98 -7.86 2.01
CA PHE A 138 -11.73 -8.62 3.25
C PHE A 138 -12.16 -7.85 4.51
N ALA A 139 -12.06 -6.52 4.51
CA ALA A 139 -12.52 -5.71 5.64
C ALA A 139 -14.03 -5.78 5.84
N CYS A 140 -14.79 -5.64 4.76
CA CYS A 140 -16.23 -5.82 4.77
C CYS A 140 -16.63 -7.24 5.18
N PHE A 141 -15.86 -8.25 4.76
CA PHE A 141 -16.07 -9.63 5.21
C PHE A 141 -15.97 -9.77 6.74
N TYR A 142 -14.90 -9.26 7.37
CA TYR A 142 -14.74 -9.35 8.83
C TYR A 142 -15.79 -8.53 9.59
N LEU A 143 -16.16 -7.34 9.11
CA LEU A 143 -17.23 -6.55 9.73
C LEU A 143 -18.59 -7.25 9.66
N THR A 144 -18.89 -7.89 8.53
CA THR A 144 -20.12 -8.67 8.35
C THR A 144 -20.12 -9.90 9.26
N LEU A 145 -18.99 -10.61 9.37
CA LEU A 145 -18.83 -11.73 10.29
C LEU A 145 -19.05 -11.28 11.74
N ALA A 146 -18.43 -10.18 12.16
CA ALA A 146 -18.59 -9.62 13.49
C ALA A 146 -20.04 -9.21 13.79
N ALA A 147 -20.70 -8.52 12.86
CA ALA A 147 -22.09 -8.10 13.00
C ALA A 147 -23.03 -9.31 13.16
N THR A 148 -22.72 -10.41 12.47
CA THR A 148 -23.57 -11.61 12.49
C THR A 148 -23.45 -12.39 13.80
N ILE A 149 -22.23 -12.54 14.33
CA ILE A 149 -22.00 -13.28 15.59
C ILE A 149 -22.23 -12.41 16.83
N GLN A 150 -22.21 -11.08 16.70
CA GLN A 150 -22.46 -10.17 17.81
C GLN A 150 -23.94 -10.23 18.25
N PRO A 151 -24.23 -10.40 19.55
CA PRO A 151 -25.61 -10.49 20.06
C PRO A 151 -26.47 -9.26 19.75
N LEU A 152 -25.85 -8.09 19.57
CA LEU A 152 -26.54 -6.81 19.36
C LEU A 152 -27.49 -6.82 18.15
N TYR A 153 -27.06 -7.39 17.03
CA TYR A 153 -27.87 -7.44 15.80
C TYR A 153 -28.90 -8.57 15.83
N ASN A 154 -28.70 -9.55 16.73
CA ASN A 154 -29.61 -10.65 16.98
C ASN A 154 -29.98 -11.47 15.72
N ALA A 155 -29.06 -11.55 14.74
CA ALA A 155 -29.30 -12.16 13.43
C ALA A 155 -29.61 -13.67 13.50
N TYR A 156 -29.07 -14.35 14.50
CA TYR A 156 -29.23 -15.79 14.68
C TYR A 156 -30.46 -16.20 15.50
N ALA A 157 -31.03 -15.29 16.31
CA ALA A 157 -32.16 -15.63 17.19
C ALA A 157 -33.44 -16.10 16.47
N PRO A 158 -33.83 -15.55 15.30
CA PRO A 158 -34.99 -16.03 14.55
C PRO A 158 -34.88 -17.48 14.09
N TYR A 159 -33.65 -18.00 14.04
CA TYR A 159 -33.37 -19.37 13.64
C TYR A 159 -33.25 -20.33 14.83
N SER A 160 -33.36 -19.85 16.06
CA SER A 160 -33.25 -20.71 17.24
C SER A 160 -34.51 -21.58 17.41
N PRO A 161 -34.36 -22.90 17.63
CA PRO A 161 -35.48 -23.78 17.96
C PRO A 161 -36.02 -23.56 19.39
N SER A 162 -35.31 -22.83 20.25
CA SER A 162 -35.70 -22.57 21.63
C SER A 162 -35.82 -21.08 21.93
N PRO A 163 -36.96 -20.60 22.46
CA PRO A 163 -37.15 -19.20 22.84
C PRO A 163 -36.21 -18.70 23.95
N SER A 164 -35.63 -19.61 24.74
CA SER A 164 -34.78 -19.27 25.89
C SER A 164 -33.28 -19.28 25.57
N ASP A 165 -32.89 -19.80 24.39
CA ASP A 165 -31.49 -19.85 23.97
C ASP A 165 -31.35 -19.35 22.53
N PRO A 166 -31.13 -18.04 22.34
CA PRO A 166 -30.88 -17.47 21.03
C PRO A 166 -29.65 -18.08 20.33
N THR A 167 -28.62 -18.47 21.08
CA THR A 167 -27.33 -18.89 20.50
C THR A 167 -27.42 -20.22 19.76
N ALA A 168 -28.40 -21.07 20.08
CA ALA A 168 -28.70 -22.28 19.34
C ALA A 168 -29.02 -22.02 17.85
N GLY A 169 -29.48 -20.82 17.50
CA GLY A 169 -29.72 -20.42 16.12
C GLY A 169 -28.47 -20.43 15.23
N LEU A 170 -27.27 -20.22 15.81
CA LEU A 170 -25.99 -20.24 15.08
C LEU A 170 -25.65 -21.62 14.50
N GLN A 171 -26.21 -22.67 15.09
CA GLN A 171 -26.02 -24.07 14.68
C GLN A 171 -27.20 -24.60 13.85
N SER A 172 -28.20 -23.76 13.61
CA SER A 172 -29.36 -24.16 12.82
C SER A 172 -29.02 -24.27 11.33
N GLU A 173 -29.66 -25.23 10.66
CA GLU A 173 -29.56 -25.42 9.21
C GLU A 173 -29.93 -24.15 8.45
N GLY A 174 -31.05 -23.52 8.82
CA GLY A 174 -31.54 -22.32 8.14
C GLY A 174 -30.57 -21.15 8.23
N PHE A 175 -29.90 -20.98 9.37
CA PHE A 175 -28.90 -19.94 9.54
C PHE A 175 -27.65 -20.23 8.72
N ASN A 176 -27.11 -21.44 8.81
CA ASN A 176 -25.89 -21.85 8.09
C ASN A 176 -26.08 -21.82 6.55
N ALA A 177 -27.27 -22.18 6.06
CA ALA A 177 -27.60 -22.08 4.64
C ALA A 177 -27.75 -20.61 4.17
N SER A 178 -28.20 -19.72 5.05
CA SER A 178 -28.35 -18.28 4.74
C SER A 178 -27.03 -17.51 4.86
N PHE A 179 -26.16 -17.95 5.76
CA PHE A 179 -24.91 -17.29 6.13
C PHE A 179 -23.71 -17.72 5.27
N VAL A 180 -23.91 -18.52 4.21
CA VAL A 180 -22.82 -19.02 3.34
C VAL A 180 -21.87 -17.89 2.97
N VAL A 181 -20.69 -17.93 3.59
CA VAL A 181 -19.61 -17.00 3.30
C VAL A 181 -19.07 -17.35 1.92
N ILE A 182 -19.18 -16.41 0.97
CA ILE A 182 -18.52 -16.51 -0.32
C ILE A 182 -17.01 -16.33 -0.08
N GLY A 183 -16.30 -17.41 0.25
CA GLY A 183 -14.86 -17.37 0.50
C GLY A 183 -14.29 -18.71 0.96
N VAL A 184 -13.38 -19.26 0.14
CA VAL A 184 -12.69 -20.55 0.27
C VAL A 184 -13.62 -21.77 0.14
N GLY A 185 -13.45 -22.54 -0.93
CA GLY A 185 -14.35 -23.66 -1.29
C GLY A 185 -14.55 -24.72 -0.19
N LEU A 186 -13.58 -24.91 0.71
CA LEU A 186 -13.70 -25.82 1.85
C LEU A 186 -14.65 -25.29 2.95
N ILE A 187 -14.68 -23.97 3.15
CA ILE A 187 -15.61 -23.34 4.10
C ILE A 187 -17.02 -23.33 3.50
N ILE A 188 -17.15 -23.10 2.19
CA ILE A 188 -18.44 -23.24 1.50
C ILE A 188 -18.96 -24.69 1.62
N ALA A 189 -18.08 -25.68 1.43
CA ALA A 189 -18.44 -27.09 1.60
C ALA A 189 -18.85 -27.42 3.05
N ASP A 190 -18.17 -26.87 4.05
CA ASP A 190 -18.54 -26.99 5.46
C ASP A 190 -19.98 -26.51 5.72
N TYR A 191 -20.30 -25.25 5.39
CA TYR A 191 -21.66 -24.72 5.55
C TYR A 191 -22.72 -25.51 4.77
N TRP A 192 -22.36 -26.01 3.58
CA TRP A 192 -23.23 -26.89 2.81
C TRP A 192 -23.52 -28.22 3.53
N TYR A 193 -22.49 -28.90 4.03
CA TYR A 193 -22.66 -30.17 4.76
C TYR A 193 -23.34 -29.96 6.12
N LEU A 194 -23.13 -28.81 6.78
CA LEU A 194 -23.90 -28.39 7.95
C LEU A 194 -25.39 -28.25 7.61
N ALA A 195 -25.72 -27.66 6.44
CA ALA A 195 -27.10 -27.54 6.00
C ALA A 195 -27.74 -28.92 5.71
N VAL A 196 -27.00 -29.86 5.11
CA VAL A 196 -27.48 -31.22 4.82
C VAL A 196 -27.47 -32.14 6.06
N LYS A 197 -27.10 -31.63 7.24
CA LYS A 197 -26.99 -32.37 8.52
C LYS A 197 -25.93 -33.46 8.54
N GLU A 198 -24.96 -33.40 7.64
CA GLU A 198 -23.82 -34.31 7.60
C GLU A 198 -22.66 -33.71 8.41
N THR A 199 -22.85 -33.66 9.73
CA THR A 199 -21.95 -32.95 10.66
C THR A 199 -20.53 -33.51 10.68
N ALA A 200 -20.37 -34.81 10.40
CA ALA A 200 -19.06 -35.45 10.35
C ALA A 200 -18.20 -35.02 9.14
N LEU A 201 -18.82 -34.73 7.99
CA LEU A 201 -18.10 -34.17 6.84
C LEU A 201 -17.91 -32.66 6.99
N ALA A 202 -18.91 -31.96 7.52
CA ALA A 202 -18.81 -30.54 7.85
C ALA A 202 -17.59 -30.25 8.73
N GLU A 203 -17.44 -30.96 9.85
CA GLU A 203 -16.29 -30.79 10.76
C GLU A 203 -14.95 -30.99 10.04
N LYS A 204 -14.84 -32.01 9.18
CA LYS A 204 -13.62 -32.26 8.40
C LYS A 204 -13.34 -31.14 7.41
N CYS A 205 -14.37 -30.63 6.73
CA CYS A 205 -14.28 -29.49 5.83
C CYS A 205 -13.90 -28.20 6.57
N GLN A 206 -14.44 -27.99 7.77
CA GLN A 206 -14.13 -26.87 8.64
C GLN A 206 -12.65 -26.89 9.07
N ILE A 207 -12.17 -28.02 9.59
CA ILE A 207 -10.78 -28.20 10.00
C ILE A 207 -9.84 -28.06 8.79
N GLY A 208 -10.17 -28.70 7.67
CA GLY A 208 -9.41 -28.60 6.44
C GLY A 208 -9.35 -27.17 5.89
N GLY A 209 -10.48 -26.47 5.89
CA GLY A 209 -10.57 -25.06 5.49
C GLY A 209 -9.75 -24.15 6.40
N GLY A 210 -9.86 -24.36 7.72
CA GLY A 210 -9.06 -23.65 8.73
C GLY A 210 -7.56 -23.87 8.56
N ALA A 211 -7.12 -25.09 8.24
CA ALA A 211 -5.71 -25.41 8.00
C ALA A 211 -5.16 -24.76 6.72
N VAL A 212 -5.94 -24.78 5.63
CA VAL A 212 -5.55 -24.11 4.37
C VAL A 212 -5.49 -22.59 4.56
N LEU A 213 -6.47 -22.01 5.25
CA LEU A 213 -6.47 -20.58 5.60
C LEU A 213 -5.28 -20.23 6.50
N PHE A 214 -4.92 -21.09 7.44
CA PHE A 214 -3.75 -20.89 8.28
C PHE A 214 -2.45 -20.88 7.46
N ALA A 215 -2.29 -21.83 6.53
CA ALA A 215 -1.13 -21.85 5.63
C ALA A 215 -1.04 -20.57 4.79
N ALA A 216 -2.16 -20.07 4.25
CA ALA A 216 -2.21 -18.79 3.56
C ALA A 216 -1.88 -17.61 4.50
N CYS A 217 -2.35 -17.65 5.75
CA CYS A 217 -2.07 -16.64 6.77
C CYS A 217 -0.59 -16.54 7.11
N LEU A 218 0.15 -17.67 7.11
CA LEU A 218 1.61 -17.66 7.30
C LEU A 218 2.31 -16.88 6.17
N GLY A 219 1.81 -16.96 4.94
CA GLY A 219 2.27 -16.10 3.84
C GLY A 219 2.02 -14.62 4.12
N GLY A 220 0.88 -14.27 4.72
CA GLY A 220 0.60 -12.90 5.18
C GLY A 220 1.58 -12.42 6.25
N TRP A 221 1.90 -13.25 7.24
CA TRP A 221 2.92 -12.96 8.25
C TRP A 221 4.31 -12.77 7.63
N TYR A 222 4.67 -13.60 6.65
CA TYR A 222 5.93 -13.48 5.91
C TYR A 222 6.01 -12.15 5.16
N LEU A 223 4.95 -11.77 4.44
CA LEU A 223 4.88 -10.49 3.73
C LEU A 223 4.95 -9.30 4.69
N LEU A 224 4.23 -9.35 5.81
CA LEU A 224 4.30 -8.32 6.84
C LEU A 224 5.73 -8.13 7.34
N PHE A 225 6.39 -9.24 7.70
CA PHE A 225 7.77 -9.20 8.19
C PHE A 225 8.73 -8.65 7.13
N SER A 226 8.61 -9.09 5.88
CA SER A 226 9.43 -8.57 4.77
C SER A 226 9.25 -7.06 4.57
N LEU A 227 8.01 -6.56 4.63
CA LEU A 227 7.74 -5.13 4.44
C LEU A 227 8.17 -4.29 5.63
N LEU A 228 8.10 -4.82 6.86
CA LEU A 228 8.60 -4.14 8.05
C LEU A 228 10.12 -4.01 8.02
N LEU A 229 10.85 -5.05 7.59
CA LEU A 229 12.30 -4.98 7.41
C LEU A 229 12.69 -3.92 6.38
N GLU A 230 11.94 -3.83 5.27
CA GLU A 230 12.14 -2.80 4.26
C GLU A 230 11.84 -1.39 4.81
N ALA A 231 10.78 -1.24 5.61
CA ALA A 231 10.40 0.05 6.19
C ALA A 231 11.42 0.63 7.18
N VAL A 232 12.23 -0.23 7.82
CA VAL A 232 13.32 0.20 8.73
C VAL A 232 14.70 0.17 8.07
N ASP A 233 14.76 0.03 6.74
CA ASP A 233 16.00 -0.09 5.96
C ASP A 233 16.96 -1.18 6.50
N PHE A 234 16.41 -2.30 6.97
CA PHE A 234 17.22 -3.42 7.47
C PHE A 234 17.99 -4.08 6.31
N PRO A 235 19.28 -4.46 6.48
CA PRO A 235 20.12 -4.97 5.39
C PRO A 235 19.68 -6.33 4.83
N LEU A 236 18.81 -7.06 5.53
CA LEU A 236 18.28 -8.34 5.05
C LEU A 236 17.03 -8.12 4.20
N ARG A 237 17.10 -8.45 2.91
CA ARG A 237 15.93 -8.49 2.01
C ARG A 237 15.46 -9.91 1.85
N LEU A 238 14.22 -10.17 2.25
CA LEU A 238 13.61 -11.48 2.09
C LEU A 238 13.07 -11.67 0.67
N PRO A 239 13.20 -12.87 0.08
CA PRO A 239 12.72 -13.13 -1.27
C PRO A 239 11.18 -13.23 -1.29
N VAL A 240 10.53 -12.26 -1.94
CA VAL A 240 9.07 -12.26 -2.14
C VAL A 240 8.63 -12.89 -3.47
N GLY A 241 9.59 -13.28 -4.32
CA GLY A 241 9.34 -13.93 -5.61
C GLY A 241 8.80 -12.97 -6.67
N ASP A 242 9.69 -12.20 -7.30
CA ASP A 242 9.33 -11.34 -8.43
C ASP A 242 9.12 -12.18 -9.70
N LEU A 243 7.87 -12.19 -10.19
CA LEU A 243 7.45 -12.91 -11.39
C LEU A 243 7.84 -12.19 -12.69
N SER A 244 8.42 -10.98 -12.64
CA SER A 244 8.80 -10.20 -13.82
C SER A 244 9.79 -10.92 -14.74
N SER A 245 10.50 -11.94 -14.25
CA SER A 245 11.45 -12.74 -15.05
C SER A 245 10.77 -13.83 -15.89
N HIS A 246 9.57 -14.28 -15.50
CA HIS A 246 8.88 -15.43 -16.11
C HIS A 246 7.59 -15.02 -16.82
N VAL A 247 6.91 -13.97 -16.34
CA VAL A 247 5.66 -13.49 -16.93
C VAL A 247 5.86 -12.03 -17.36
N PRO A 248 6.04 -11.76 -18.66
CA PRO A 248 6.18 -10.39 -19.16
C PRO A 248 4.86 -9.64 -18.97
N GLY A 249 4.94 -8.40 -18.51
CA GLY A 249 3.76 -7.56 -18.35
C GLY A 249 3.12 -7.22 -19.71
N LEU A 250 1.81 -6.95 -19.73
CA LEU A 250 1.09 -6.52 -20.95
C LEU A 250 1.78 -5.33 -21.65
N SER A 251 2.31 -4.39 -20.88
CA SER A 251 3.04 -3.24 -21.41
C SER A 251 4.35 -3.64 -22.11
N GLN A 252 5.02 -4.69 -21.63
CA GLN A 252 6.24 -5.22 -22.26
C GLN A 252 5.92 -6.01 -23.53
N LEU A 253 4.80 -6.72 -23.56
CA LEU A 253 4.30 -7.42 -24.75
C LEU A 253 3.92 -6.44 -25.85
N LYS A 254 3.20 -5.35 -25.51
CA LYS A 254 2.80 -4.32 -26.47
C LYS A 254 3.99 -3.60 -27.08
N LYS A 255 5.04 -3.35 -26.29
CA LYS A 255 6.30 -2.77 -26.76
C LYS A 255 7.15 -3.71 -27.63
N ARG A 256 6.80 -5.00 -27.70
CA ARG A 256 7.47 -6.01 -28.54
C ARG A 256 6.70 -6.29 -29.84
N SER A 257 5.42 -5.91 -29.89
CA SER A 257 4.57 -6.02 -31.08
C SER A 257 4.59 -4.79 -31.98
N ASP A 258 5.08 -3.67 -31.47
CA ASP A 258 5.35 -2.42 -32.20
C ASP A 258 6.81 -2.36 -32.65
#